data_AF-A0A918AIZ8-F1
#
_entry.id   AF-A0A918AIZ8-F1
#
_cell.length_a   1.000
_cell.length_b   1.000
_cell.length_c   1.000
_cell.angle_alpha   90.00
_cell.angle_beta   90.00
_cell.angle_gamma   90.00
#
_symmetry.space_group_name_H-M   'P 1'
#
loop_
_entity.id
_entity.type
_entity.pdbx_description
1 polymer ?
#
loop_
_entity_poly.entity_id
_entity_poly.type
_entity_poly.pdbx_seq_one_letter_code
_entity_poly.pdbx_strand_id
1 'polypeptide(L)' 'MDEVDVVGIATDHCVRATALDAARAGFTTTVLLDLTAGVAAPTVATAVDQLREAGVALRGEPRVG' A
#
# COMPACT_ATOMS: atom_id res chain seq x y z
N MET A 1 -9.44 11.05 14.53
CA MET A 1 -8.54 11.30 13.39
C MET A 1 -8.47 9.95 12.73
N ASP A 2 -9.22 9.78 11.65
CA ASP A 2 -9.69 8.46 11.22
C ASP A 2 -9.11 8.09 9.83
N GLU A 3 -8.05 8.79 9.43
CA GLU A 3 -7.33 8.66 8.17
C GLU A 3 -5.87 8.26 8.42
N VAL A 4 -5.37 7.33 7.60
CA VAL A 4 -4.01 6.80 7.65
C VAL A 4 -3.41 6.82 6.25
N ASP A 5 -2.33 7.59 6.09
CA ASP A 5 -1.49 7.56 4.90
C ASP A 5 -0.28 6.64 5.13
N VAL A 6 -0.06 5.69 4.22
CA VAL A 6 1.03 4.71 4.30
C VAL A 6 2.02 4.93 3.17
N VAL A 7 3.30 5.05 3.54
CA VAL A 7 4.45 5.27 2.65
C VAL A 7 5.66 4.46 3.13
N GLY A 8 6.70 4.37 2.31
CA GLY A 8 7.97 3.72 2.67
C GLY A 8 8.28 2.46 1.86
N ILE A 9 9.16 1.62 2.40
CA ILE A 9 9.71 0.46 1.68
C ILE A 9 9.58 -0.80 2.58
N ALA A 10 9.14 -1.95 2.07
CA ALA A 10 8.78 -2.22 0.67
C ALA A 10 7.27 -2.21 0.40
N THR A 11 6.85 -1.74 -0.78
CA THR A 11 5.44 -1.71 -1.25
C THR A 11 4.77 -3.08 -1.08
N ASP A 12 5.47 -4.15 -1.43
CA ASP A 12 5.02 -5.53 -1.45
C ASP A 12 5.21 -6.28 -0.12
N HIS A 13 5.74 -5.61 0.91
CA HIS A 13 5.95 -6.16 2.24
C HIS A 13 5.32 -5.28 3.33
N CYS A 14 6.13 -4.43 3.97
CA CYS A 14 5.72 -3.66 5.14
C CYS A 14 4.59 -2.69 4.82
N VAL A 15 4.66 -1.97 3.70
CA VAL A 15 3.62 -1.02 3.28
C VAL A 15 2.30 -1.75 3.08
N ARG A 16 2.30 -2.85 2.34
CA ARG A 16 1.11 -3.68 2.14
C ARG A 16 0.52 -4.14 3.46
N ALA A 17 1.33 -4.77 4.32
CA ALA A 17 0.84 -5.33 5.58
C ALA A 17 0.21 -4.24 6.46
N THR A 18 0.91 -3.12 6.64
CA THR A 18 0.42 -1.99 7.44
C THR A 18 -0.86 -1.39 6.88
N ALA A 19 -0.97 -1.19 5.57
CA ALA A 19 -2.17 -0.61 4.96
C ALA A 19 -3.38 -1.57 5.04
N LEU A 20 -3.17 -2.88 4.88
CA LEU A 20 -4.23 -3.86 5.07
C LEU A 20 -4.72 -3.91 6.52
N ASP A 21 -3.81 -3.84 7.49
CA ASP A 21 -4.17 -3.84 8.90
C ASP A 21 -4.90 -2.55 9.31
N ALA A 22 -4.49 -1.40 8.76
CA ALA A 22 -5.19 -0.13 8.97
C ALA A 22 -6.63 -0.18 8.41
N ALA A 23 -6.81 -0.70 7.19
CA ALA A 23 -8.13 -0.87 6.59
C ALA A 23 -9.02 -1.82 7.42
N ARG A 24 -8.46 -2.93 7.91
CA ARG A 24 -9.18 -3.88 8.81
C ARG A 24 -9.55 -3.28 10.15
N ALA A 25 -8.74 -2.36 10.67
CA ALA A 25 -9.02 -1.63 11.90
C ALA A 25 -10.08 -0.53 11.72
N GLY A 26 -10.58 -0.33 10.49
CA GLY A 26 -11.64 0.64 10.18
C GLY A 26 -11.12 2.05 9.86
N PHE A 27 -9.82 2.22 9.64
CA PHE A 27 -9.26 3.50 9.21
C PHE A 27 -9.46 3.73 7.71
N THR A 28 -9.77 4.97 7.34
CA THR A 28 -9.71 5.42 5.95
C THR A 28 -8.25 5.42 5.52
N THR A 29 -7.86 4.44 4.72
CA THR A 29 -6.44 4.18 4.43
C THR A 29 -6.09 4.56 3.00
N THR A 30 -4.99 5.30 2.83
CA THR A 30 -4.41 5.65 1.53
C THR A 30 -2.95 5.22 1.46
N VAL A 31 -2.52 4.63 0.35
CA VAL A 31 -1.10 4.37 0.06
C VAL A 31 -0.64 5.36 -1.01
N LEU A 32 0.38 6.16 -0.68
CA LEU A 32 1.01 7.09 -1.63
C LEU A 32 2.16 6.37 -2.34
N LEU A 33 1.82 5.69 -3.44
CA LEU A 33 2.71 4.84 -4.23
C LEU A 33 3.94 5.59 -4.77
N ASP A 34 3.81 6.89 -5.05
CA ASP A 34 4.97 7.73 -5.47
C ASP A 34 6.07 7.82 -4.40
N LEU A 35 5.71 7.53 -3.15
CA LEU A 35 6.57 7.52 -1.97
C LEU A 35 6.86 6.09 -1.48
N THR A 36 6.68 5.08 -2.33
CA THR A 36 7.03 3.69 -2.02
C THR A 36 7.99 3.10 -3.05
N ALA A 37 8.75 2.09 -2.60
CA ALA A 37 9.55 1.25 -3.49
C ALA A 37 9.26 -0.22 -3.18
N GLY A 38 9.05 -1.04 -4.19
CA GLY A 38 8.82 -2.48 -4.04
C GLY A 38 10.00 -3.31 -4.52
N VAL A 39 10.09 -4.54 -4.03
CA VAL A 39 11.25 -5.43 -4.26
C VAL A 39 11.21 -6.05 -5.66
N ALA A 40 10.06 -6.53 -6.12
CA ALA A 40 9.93 -7.13 -7.45
C ALA A 40 8.59 -6.78 -8.12
N ALA A 41 8.61 -6.59 -9.45
CA ALA A 41 7.41 -6.19 -10.19
C ALA A 41 6.21 -7.14 -10.01
N PRO A 42 6.37 -8.49 -10.03
CA PRO A 42 5.24 -9.40 -9.84
C PRO A 42 4.62 -9.33 -8.44
N THR A 43 5.45 -9.16 -7.41
CA THR A 43 5.00 -9.07 -6.01
C THR A 43 4.37 -7.73 -5.71
N VAL A 44 4.87 -6.64 -6.33
CA VAL A 44 4.27 -5.31 -6.28
C VAL A 44 2.89 -5.30 -6.94
N ALA A 45 2.73 -5.90 -8.11
CA ALA A 45 1.42 -6.01 -8.78
C ALA A 45 0.41 -6.72 -7.87
N THR A 46 0.80 -7.88 -7.32
CA THR A 46 -0.03 -8.64 -6.37
C THR A 46 -0.39 -7.80 -5.14
N ALA A 47 0.55 -7.03 -4.60
CA ALA A 47 0.32 -6.18 -3.43
C ALA A 47 -0.66 -5.03 -3.73
N VAL A 48 -0.53 -4.39 -4.89
CA VAL A 48 -1.43 -3.32 -5.35
C VAL A 48 -2.85 -3.85 -5.50
N ASP A 49 -3.03 -5.04 -6.08
CA ASP A 49 -4.34 -5.66 -6.23
C ASP A 49 -4.97 -5.98 -4.86
N GLN A 50 -4.20 -6.56 -3.94
CA GLN A 50 -4.66 -6.84 -2.57
C GLN A 50 -5.10 -5.57 -1.82
N LEU A 51 -4.38 -4.47 -1.99
CA LEU A 51 -4.74 -3.19 -1.38
C LEU A 51 -6.05 -2.64 -1.97
N ARG A 52 -6.21 -2.72 -3.29
CA ARG A 52 -7.44 -2.30 -3.97
C ARG A 52 -8.64 -3.14 -3.54
N GLU A 53 -8.49 -4.45 -3.43
CA GLU A 53 -9.52 -5.37 -2.93
C GLU A 53 -9.93 -5.06 -1.48
N ALA A 54 -8.98 -4.60 -0.65
CA ALA A 54 -9.24 -4.20 0.73
C ALA A 54 -9.87 -2.79 0.85
N GLY A 55 -10.14 -2.10 -0.25
CA GLY A 55 -10.72 -0.75 -0.25
C GLY A 55 -9.72 0.36 0.10
N VAL A 56 -8.41 0.07 0.06
CA VAL A 56 -7.37 1.07 0.28
C VAL A 56 -7.27 1.98 -0.94
N ALA A 57 -7.27 3.30 -0.71
CA ALA A 57 -7.06 4.26 -1.78
C ALA A 57 -5.59 4.25 -2.22
N LEU A 58 -5.35 4.26 -3.54
CA LEU A 58 -4.01 4.23 -4.11
C LEU A 58 -3.76 5.51 -4.91
N ARG A 59 -2.62 6.15 -4.68
CA ARG A 59 -2.22 7.39 -5.38
C ARG A 59 -0.81 7.25 -5.92
N GLY A 60 -0.63 7.44 -7.23
CA GLY A 60 0.69 7.41 -7.88
C GLY A 60 1.10 6.02 -8.39
N GLU A 61 2.40 5.83 -8.59
CA GLU A 61 2.99 4.57 -9.11
C GLU A 61 4.23 4.14 -8.30
N PRO A 62 4.29 2.89 -7.81
CA PRO A 62 5.39 2.43 -6.98
C PRO A 62 6.65 2.23 -7.82
N ARG A 63 7.79 2.69 -7.32
CA ARG A 63 9.08 2.37 -7.96
C ARG A 63 9.43 0.90 -7.68
N VAL A 64 10.01 0.22 -8.66
CA VAL A 64 10.49 -1.15 -8.52
C VAL A 64 11.98 -1.17 -8.83
N GLY A 65 12.80 -1.74 -7.95
CA GLY A 65 14.26 -1.77 -8.11
C GLY A 65 14.95 -2.67 -7.11
#